data_AF-A0A6G7WF20-F1
#
_entry.id   AF-A0A6G7WF20-F1
#
_cell.length_a   1.000
_cell.length_b   1.000
_cell.length_c   1.000
_cell.angle_alpha   90.00
_cell.angle_beta   90.00
_cell.angle_gamma   90.00
#
_symmetry.space_group_name_H-M   'P 1'
#
loop_
_entity.id
_entity.type
_entity.pdbx_description
1 polymer ?
#
loop_
_entity_poly.entity_id
_entity_poly.type
_entity_poly.pdbx_seq_one_letter_code
_entity_poly.pdbx_strand_id
1 'polypeptide(L)'
;MQAIIESLTTANIIMIIGIVGAVVSIPIKDFLTLEYYDICDVFISLFIVGMFMTKMSEDAQNNMFLLTGIFLGVSVAIIFIKVFVFVPFQEKAETNALLSRKNYIGEPGKVTVALTKERLGEVVLYTVFGNVAATAKIYHQQGEEELLRIETGQAIRVRDVKDAIVFVSPEEIKEFLPPLESRWGK
;
A
#
# COMPACT_ATOMS: atom_id res chain seq x y z
N MET A 1 -36.30 -14.56 19.19
CA MET A 1 -35.48 -13.33 19.28
C MET A 1 -35.19 -12.96 20.74
N GLN A 2 -36.20 -12.89 21.63
CA GLN A 2 -36.00 -12.67 23.08
C GLN A 2 -35.10 -13.72 23.76
N ALA A 3 -35.32 -15.02 23.53
CA ALA A 3 -34.50 -16.08 24.14
C ALA A 3 -33.00 -16.09 23.73
N ILE A 4 -32.67 -15.48 22.59
CA ILE A 4 -31.27 -15.33 22.13
C ILE A 4 -30.61 -14.17 22.88
N ILE A 5 -31.35 -13.08 23.11
CA ILE A 5 -30.88 -11.91 23.86
C ILE A 5 -30.71 -12.25 25.35
N GLU A 6 -31.54 -13.13 25.91
CA GLU A 6 -31.47 -13.55 27.32
C GLU A 6 -30.31 -14.52 27.62
N SER A 7 -29.75 -15.18 26.59
CA SER A 7 -28.57 -16.07 26.74
C SER A 7 -27.24 -15.37 26.43
N LEU A 8 -27.29 -14.09 26.07
CA LEU A 8 -26.12 -13.27 25.77
C LEU A 8 -25.52 -12.71 27.07
N THR A 9 -24.35 -13.22 27.45
CA THR A 9 -23.56 -12.65 28.56
C THR A 9 -23.02 -11.27 28.21
N THR A 10 -22.74 -10.44 29.22
CA THR A 10 -22.16 -9.10 29.04
C THR A 10 -20.87 -9.13 28.21
N ALA A 11 -20.02 -10.14 28.41
CA ALA A 11 -18.81 -10.36 27.62
C ALA A 11 -19.12 -10.54 26.12
N ASN A 12 -20.12 -11.38 25.78
CA ASN A 12 -20.50 -11.63 24.40
C ASN A 12 -21.09 -10.38 23.73
N ILE A 13 -21.84 -9.56 24.47
CA ILE A 13 -22.39 -8.29 23.96
C ILE A 13 -21.24 -7.33 23.61
N ILE A 14 -20.25 -7.18 24.50
CA ILE A 14 -19.08 -6.32 24.27
C ILE A 14 -18.28 -6.81 23.06
N MET A 15 -18.12 -8.13 22.89
CA MET A 15 -17.46 -8.69 21.71
C MET A 15 -18.22 -8.38 20.42
N ILE A 16 -19.55 -8.52 20.40
CA ILE A 16 -20.38 -8.21 19.23
C ILE A 16 -20.28 -6.72 18.89
N ILE A 17 -20.36 -5.84 19.89
CA ILE A 17 -20.19 -4.39 19.70
C ILE A 17 -18.81 -4.09 19.11
N GLY A 18 -17.76 -4.74 19.60
CA GLY A 18 -16.40 -4.58 19.07
C GLY A 18 -16.30 -5.00 17.60
N ILE A 19 -16.86 -6.15 17.21
CA ILE A 19 -16.82 -6.60 15.80
C ILE A 19 -17.65 -5.69 14.90
N VAL A 20 -18.92 -5.47 15.26
CA VAL A 20 -19.86 -4.70 14.43
C VAL A 20 -19.39 -3.26 14.32
N GLY A 21 -18.95 -2.65 15.43
CA GLY A 21 -18.41 -1.31 15.46
C GLY A 21 -17.14 -1.18 14.61
N ALA A 22 -16.22 -2.15 14.67
CA ALA A 22 -15.03 -2.16 13.83
C ALA A 22 -15.41 -2.19 12.34
N VAL A 23 -16.31 -3.09 11.92
CA VAL A 23 -16.73 -3.21 10.51
C VAL A 23 -17.43 -1.96 10.00
N VAL A 24 -18.36 -1.41 10.79
CA VAL A 24 -19.12 -0.20 10.41
C VAL A 24 -18.22 1.03 10.39
N SER A 25 -17.15 1.06 11.18
CA SER A 25 -16.23 2.19 11.24
C SER A 25 -15.14 2.18 10.17
N ILE A 26 -14.91 1.07 9.44
CA ILE A 26 -13.98 1.00 8.30
C ILE A 26 -14.12 2.17 7.31
N PRO A 27 -15.33 2.49 6.77
CA PRO A 27 -15.49 3.56 5.79
C PRO A 27 -15.21 4.96 6.35
N ILE A 28 -15.31 5.15 7.67
CA ILE A 28 -15.08 6.43 8.35
C ILE A 28 -13.77 6.47 9.12
N LYS A 29 -12.92 5.43 8.98
CA LYS A 29 -11.70 5.29 9.78
C LYS A 29 -10.82 6.52 9.66
N ASP A 30 -10.73 7.10 8.47
CA ASP A 30 -9.86 8.23 8.13
C ASP A 30 -10.36 9.58 8.71
N PHE A 31 -11.61 9.68 9.16
CA PHE A 31 -12.16 10.90 9.78
C PHE A 31 -11.89 11.00 11.29
N LEU A 32 -11.65 9.86 11.95
CA LEU A 32 -11.46 9.76 13.39
C LEU A 32 -10.16 9.01 13.69
N THR A 33 -9.06 9.52 13.12
CA THR A 33 -7.70 9.06 13.40
C THR A 33 -6.94 10.11 14.24
N LEU A 34 -6.26 9.62 15.27
CA LEU A 34 -5.31 10.36 16.09
C LEU A 34 -3.93 9.75 15.82
N GLU A 35 -3.20 10.29 14.84
CA GLU A 35 -1.86 9.91 14.35
C GLU A 35 -1.61 8.40 14.12
N TYR A 36 -1.66 7.58 15.17
CA TYR A 36 -1.40 6.14 15.18
C TYR A 36 -2.54 5.31 15.79
N TYR A 37 -3.67 5.92 16.12
CA TYR A 37 -4.83 5.24 16.71
C TYR A 37 -6.13 5.72 16.05
N ASP A 38 -6.92 4.79 15.54
CA ASP A 38 -8.15 5.07 14.80
C ASP A 38 -9.39 4.54 15.55
N ILE A 39 -10.57 4.95 15.08
CA ILE A 39 -11.84 4.50 15.67
C ILE A 39 -12.03 2.97 15.56
N CYS A 40 -11.45 2.30 14.56
CA CYS A 40 -11.52 0.85 14.46
C CYS A 40 -10.72 0.20 15.60
N ASP A 41 -9.57 0.77 15.98
CA ASP A 41 -8.76 0.28 17.10
C ASP A 41 -9.50 0.34 18.44
N VAL A 42 -10.37 1.34 18.64
CA VAL A 42 -11.25 1.43 19.82
C VAL A 42 -12.15 0.20 19.89
N PHE A 43 -12.80 -0.14 18.77
CA PHE A 43 -13.71 -1.27 18.70
C PHE A 43 -12.99 -2.62 18.79
N ILE A 44 -11.79 -2.73 18.22
CA ILE A 44 -10.91 -3.90 18.40
C ILE A 44 -10.52 -4.06 19.88
N SER A 45 -10.20 -2.94 20.56
CA SER A 45 -9.88 -2.95 21.99
C SER A 45 -11.08 -3.42 22.82
N LEU A 46 -12.30 -2.99 22.48
CA LEU A 46 -13.53 -3.49 23.11
C LEU A 46 -13.73 -4.98 22.87
N PHE A 47 -13.51 -5.48 21.64
CA PHE A 47 -13.59 -6.91 21.35
C PHE A 47 -12.63 -7.72 22.23
N ILE A 48 -11.38 -7.26 22.36
CA ILE A 48 -10.36 -7.93 23.19
C ILE A 48 -10.73 -7.90 24.67
N VAL A 49 -11.24 -6.78 25.18
CA VAL A 49 -11.77 -6.69 26.55
C VAL A 49 -12.89 -7.70 26.76
N GLY A 50 -13.83 -7.80 25.82
CA GLY A 50 -14.90 -8.80 25.86
C GLY A 50 -14.35 -10.24 25.90
N MET A 51 -13.32 -10.56 25.11
CA MET A 51 -12.64 -11.86 25.17
C MET A 51 -12.02 -12.12 26.55
N PHE A 52 -11.34 -11.13 27.13
CA PHE A 52 -10.76 -11.26 28.48
C PHE A 52 -11.85 -11.52 29.54
N MET A 53 -12.99 -10.83 29.44
CA MET A 53 -14.12 -11.04 30.36
C MET A 53 -14.65 -12.49 30.34
N THR A 54 -14.62 -13.18 29.19
CA THR A 54 -15.03 -14.61 29.11
C THR A 54 -14.18 -15.55 29.98
N LYS A 55 -12.99 -15.10 30.42
CA LYS A 55 -12.05 -15.88 31.24
C LYS A 55 -11.99 -15.42 32.70
N MET A 56 -12.75 -14.39 33.05
CA MET A 56 -12.78 -13.82 34.40
C MET A 56 -13.92 -14.37 35.24
N SER A 57 -13.72 -14.42 36.56
CA SER A 57 -14.82 -14.63 37.50
C SER A 57 -15.82 -13.47 37.46
N GLU A 58 -17.06 -13.71 37.89
CA GLU A 58 -18.12 -12.70 37.89
C GLU A 58 -17.74 -11.44 38.72
N ASP A 59 -17.06 -11.62 39.85
CA ASP A 59 -16.56 -10.50 40.67
C ASP A 59 -15.56 -9.63 39.90
N ALA A 60 -14.68 -10.25 39.11
CA ALA A 60 -13.70 -9.53 38.31
C ALA A 60 -14.34 -8.84 37.08
N GLN A 61 -15.39 -9.43 36.51
CA GLN A 61 -16.16 -8.80 35.42
C GLN A 61 -16.88 -7.53 35.89
N ASN A 62 -17.26 -7.44 37.16
CA ASN A 62 -17.89 -6.25 37.74
C ASN A 62 -16.88 -5.17 38.16
N ASN A 63 -15.57 -5.46 38.10
CA ASN A 63 -14.54 -4.49 38.48
C ASN A 63 -14.20 -3.56 37.31
N MET A 64 -14.86 -2.40 37.29
CA MET A 64 -14.67 -1.38 36.24
C MET A 64 -13.22 -0.91 36.10
N PHE A 65 -12.48 -0.74 37.20
CA PHE A 65 -11.07 -0.31 37.15
C PHE A 65 -10.18 -1.32 36.44
N LEU A 66 -10.41 -2.61 36.69
CA LEU A 66 -9.69 -3.69 36.03
C LEU A 66 -9.99 -3.69 34.52
N LEU A 67 -11.26 -3.55 34.13
CA LEU A 67 -11.66 -3.50 32.72
C LEU A 67 -11.09 -2.30 31.98
N THR A 68 -11.12 -1.11 32.61
CA THR A 68 -10.48 0.09 32.05
C THR A 68 -8.97 -0.09 31.91
N GLY A 69 -8.31 -0.72 32.88
CA GLY A 69 -6.89 -1.04 32.80
C GLY A 69 -6.55 -1.95 31.62
N ILE A 70 -7.36 -2.98 31.39
CA ILE A 70 -7.18 -3.89 30.24
C ILE A 70 -7.42 -3.14 28.93
N PHE A 71 -8.48 -2.35 28.84
CA PHE A 71 -8.77 -1.56 27.65
C PHE A 71 -7.60 -0.62 27.28
N LEU A 72 -7.10 0.12 28.26
CA LEU A 72 -5.95 1.01 28.07
C LEU A 72 -4.68 0.24 27.71
N GLY A 73 -4.42 -0.88 28.38
CA GLY A 73 -3.27 -1.75 28.07
C GLY A 73 -3.29 -2.27 26.64
N VAL A 74 -4.45 -2.74 26.17
CA VAL A 74 -4.65 -3.20 24.79
C VAL A 74 -4.49 -2.04 23.81
N SER A 75 -5.07 -0.88 24.10
CA SER A 75 -4.97 0.31 23.24
C SER A 75 -3.51 0.76 23.07
N VAL A 76 -2.75 0.81 24.16
CA VAL A 76 -1.32 1.12 24.14
C VAL A 76 -0.52 0.07 23.36
N ALA A 77 -0.84 -1.21 23.52
CA ALA A 77 -0.19 -2.28 22.76
C ALA A 77 -0.43 -2.15 21.26
N ILE A 78 -1.66 -1.79 20.83
CA ILE A 78 -1.98 -1.54 19.42
C ILE A 78 -1.15 -0.38 18.87
N ILE A 79 -1.04 0.72 19.61
CA ILE A 79 -0.21 1.87 19.22
C ILE A 79 1.25 1.44 19.04
N PHE A 80 1.79 0.67 19.98
CA PHE A 80 3.16 0.18 19.86
C PHE A 80 3.37 -0.72 18.64
N ILE A 81 2.43 -1.61 18.34
CA ILE A 81 2.51 -2.44 17.13
C ILE A 81 2.47 -1.55 15.88
N LYS A 82 1.59 -0.55 15.82
CA LYS A 82 1.51 0.37 14.67
C LYS A 82 2.81 1.16 14.48
N VAL A 83 3.36 1.73 15.54
CA VAL A 83 4.58 2.55 15.47
C VAL A 83 5.83 1.71 15.19
N PHE A 84 6.02 0.60 15.90
CA PHE A 84 7.26 -0.18 15.79
C PHE A 84 7.25 -1.24 14.70
N VAL A 85 6.06 -1.65 14.22
CA VAL A 85 5.94 -2.65 13.16
C VAL A 85 5.41 -2.03 11.89
N PHE A 86 4.21 -1.45 11.89
CA PHE A 86 3.60 -1.02 10.63
C PHE A 86 4.33 0.12 9.94
N VAL A 87 4.72 1.18 10.66
CA VAL A 87 5.46 2.32 10.10
C VAL A 87 6.76 1.90 9.41
N PRO A 88 7.70 1.17 10.06
CA PRO A 88 8.95 0.79 9.39
C PRO A 88 8.73 -0.23 8.27
N PHE A 89 7.68 -1.05 8.32
CA PHE A 89 7.34 -1.94 7.21
C PHE A 89 6.82 -1.18 5.99
N GLN A 90 6.01 -0.14 6.18
CA GLN A 90 5.52 0.72 5.10
C GLN A 90 6.69 1.47 4.43
N GLU A 91 7.56 2.09 5.22
CA GLU A 91 8.74 2.80 4.72
C GLU A 91 9.69 1.88 3.93
N LYS A 92 9.92 0.66 4.42
CA LYS A 92 10.70 -0.35 3.71
C LYS A 92 10.01 -0.83 2.43
N ALA A 93 8.70 -1.00 2.44
CA ALA A 93 7.94 -1.41 1.26
C ALA A 93 8.02 -0.35 0.14
N GLU A 94 7.88 0.92 0.49
CA GLU A 94 8.03 2.05 -0.44
C GLU A 94 9.46 2.14 -0.97
N THR A 95 10.46 2.03 -0.09
CA THR A 95 11.87 2.06 -0.49
C THR A 95 12.23 0.90 -1.40
N ASN A 96 11.74 -0.31 -1.13
CA ASN A 96 11.95 -1.48 -1.98
C ASN A 96 11.26 -1.33 -3.34
N ALA A 97 10.06 -0.74 -3.38
CA ALA A 97 9.39 -0.42 -4.64
C ALA A 97 10.22 0.59 -5.46
N LEU A 98 10.81 1.59 -4.82
CA LEU A 98 11.69 2.57 -5.47
C LEU A 98 13.02 1.94 -5.95
N LEU A 99 13.64 1.08 -5.13
CA LEU A 99 14.86 0.36 -5.51
C LEU A 99 14.61 -0.64 -6.65
N SER A 100 13.47 -1.33 -6.66
CA SER A 100 13.06 -2.19 -7.78
C SER A 100 12.92 -1.38 -9.08
N ARG A 101 12.43 -0.14 -9.02
CA ARG A 101 12.34 0.73 -10.20
C ARG A 101 13.71 1.18 -10.71
N LYS A 102 14.75 1.26 -9.88
CA LYS A 102 16.12 1.54 -10.37
C LYS A 102 16.66 0.41 -11.25
N ASN A 103 16.14 -0.82 -11.12
CA ASN A 103 16.49 -1.92 -12.02
C ASN A 103 15.93 -1.71 -13.43
N TYR A 104 15.07 -0.72 -13.66
CA TYR A 104 14.61 -0.34 -15.00
C TYR A 104 15.63 0.50 -15.77
N ILE A 105 16.70 0.98 -15.13
CA ILE A 105 17.74 1.75 -15.83
C ILE A 105 18.43 0.86 -16.86
N GLY A 106 18.40 1.29 -18.12
CA GLY A 106 18.93 0.55 -19.27
C GLY A 106 17.90 -0.33 -19.99
N GLU A 107 16.72 -0.55 -19.42
CA GLU A 107 15.66 -1.33 -20.08
C GLU A 107 15.09 -0.59 -21.30
N PRO A 108 14.83 -1.30 -22.42
CA PRO A 108 14.16 -0.74 -23.58
C PRO A 108 12.66 -0.63 -23.34
N GLY A 109 12.01 0.25 -24.09
CA GLY A 109 10.58 0.42 -24.00
C GLY A 109 9.99 1.17 -25.19
N LYS A 110 8.69 1.44 -25.10
CA LYS A 110 7.93 2.15 -26.11
C LYS A 110 7.03 3.19 -25.46
N VAL A 111 6.97 4.39 -26.06
CA VAL A 111 6.06 5.45 -25.61
C VAL A 111 4.62 5.08 -25.94
N THR A 112 3.74 5.08 -24.94
CA THR A 112 2.29 4.90 -25.13
C THR A 112 1.57 6.24 -25.14
N VAL A 113 2.03 7.21 -24.35
CA VAL A 113 1.52 8.58 -24.35
C VAL A 113 2.69 9.53 -24.57
N ALA A 114 2.58 10.37 -25.61
CA ALA A 114 3.65 11.27 -26.03
C ALA A 114 4.23 12.10 -24.87
N LEU A 115 5.55 12.21 -24.86
CA LEU A 115 6.32 12.93 -23.85
C LEU A 115 6.67 14.30 -24.41
N THR A 116 6.54 15.36 -23.61
CA THR A 116 7.00 16.70 -23.98
C THR A 116 7.91 17.25 -22.89
N LYS A 117 8.69 18.29 -23.19
CA LYS A 117 9.56 18.95 -22.19
C LYS A 117 8.81 19.33 -20.91
N GLU A 118 7.58 19.80 -21.05
CA GLU A 118 6.77 20.35 -19.95
C GLU A 118 5.84 19.32 -19.30
N ARG A 119 5.46 18.25 -20.01
CA ARG A 119 4.48 17.27 -19.51
C ARG A 119 5.04 15.87 -19.42
N LEU A 120 4.65 15.20 -18.34
CA LEU A 120 4.83 13.76 -18.18
C LEU A 120 4.01 13.02 -19.23
N GLY A 121 4.51 11.86 -19.63
CA GLY A 121 3.83 10.91 -20.51
C GLY A 121 3.89 9.51 -19.91
N GLU A 122 3.59 8.52 -20.73
CA GLU A 122 3.57 7.12 -20.32
C GLU A 122 4.39 6.27 -21.29
N VAL A 123 5.09 5.30 -20.73
CA VAL A 123 5.88 4.32 -21.47
C VAL A 123 5.56 2.93 -20.98
N VAL A 124 5.75 1.95 -21.86
CA VAL A 124 5.79 0.53 -21.51
C VAL A 124 7.22 0.07 -21.63
N LEU A 125 7.78 -0.41 -20.52
CA LEU A 125 9.13 -0.96 -20.43
C LEU A 125 9.07 -2.47 -20.65
N TYR A 126 10.00 -2.99 -21.46
CA TYR A 126 10.13 -4.40 -21.77
C TYR A 126 11.18 -5.02 -20.85
N THR A 127 10.75 -5.46 -19.68
CA THR A 127 11.64 -6.08 -18.70
C THR A 127 11.69 -7.60 -18.87
N VAL A 128 12.68 -8.26 -18.27
CA VAL A 128 12.76 -9.74 -18.23
C VAL A 128 11.52 -10.38 -17.59
N PHE A 129 10.82 -9.64 -16.71
CA PHE A 129 9.60 -10.09 -16.03
C PHE A 129 8.30 -9.74 -16.79
N GLY A 130 8.42 -9.16 -17.98
CA GLY A 130 7.30 -8.74 -18.81
C GLY A 130 7.19 -7.22 -18.98
N ASN A 131 6.02 -6.79 -19.45
CA ASN A 131 5.75 -5.41 -19.82
C ASN A 131 5.26 -4.60 -18.62
N VAL A 132 5.94 -3.50 -18.29
CA VAL A 132 5.58 -2.64 -17.16
C VAL A 132 5.26 -1.23 -17.66
N ALA A 133 4.04 -0.76 -17.38
CA ALA A 133 3.67 0.63 -17.64
C ALA A 133 4.24 1.56 -16.57
N ALA A 134 4.82 2.68 -16.99
CA ALA A 134 5.41 3.66 -16.09
C ALA A 134 5.26 5.09 -16.60
N THR A 135 5.17 6.05 -15.67
CA THR A 135 5.18 7.48 -15.97
C THR A 135 6.59 7.92 -16.32
N ALA A 136 6.75 8.59 -17.45
CA ALA A 136 8.05 8.98 -17.96
C ALA A 136 8.18 10.47 -18.23
N LYS A 137 9.45 10.91 -18.32
CA LYS A 137 9.86 12.25 -18.76
C LYS A 137 11.06 12.14 -19.68
N ILE A 138 11.23 13.12 -20.57
CA ILE A 138 12.42 13.20 -21.43
C ILE A 138 13.66 13.41 -20.54
N TYR A 139 14.66 12.57 -20.70
CA TYR A 139 15.97 12.75 -20.06
C TYR A 139 16.68 13.94 -20.71
N HIS A 140 17.11 14.90 -19.90
CA HIS A 140 17.83 16.07 -20.36
C HIS A 140 19.23 16.06 -19.77
N GLN A 141 20.25 15.91 -20.62
CA GLN A 141 21.65 16.03 -20.24
C GLN A 141 22.16 17.41 -20.62
N GLN A 142 22.89 18.08 -19.71
CA GLN A 142 23.53 19.35 -20.02
C GLN A 142 24.51 19.18 -21.18
N GLY A 143 24.24 19.82 -22.32
CA GLY A 143 25.10 19.82 -23.51
C GLY A 143 24.57 19.05 -24.73
N GLU A 144 23.41 18.41 -24.65
CA GLU A 144 22.75 17.78 -25.82
C GLU A 144 21.64 18.67 -26.41
N GLU A 145 21.33 18.47 -27.70
CA GLU A 145 20.21 19.15 -28.35
C GLU A 145 18.91 18.92 -27.57
N GLU A 146 18.16 20.00 -27.35
CA GLU A 146 16.98 19.95 -26.51
C GLU A 146 15.85 19.19 -27.20
N LEU A 147 15.67 17.93 -26.82
CA LEU A 147 14.61 17.08 -27.36
C LEU A 147 13.26 17.54 -26.80
N LEU A 148 12.47 18.22 -27.64
CA LEU A 148 11.22 18.87 -27.23
C LEU A 148 10.06 17.89 -27.03
N ARG A 149 10.07 16.77 -27.77
CA ARG A 149 8.99 15.79 -27.79
C ARG A 149 9.45 14.40 -28.22
N ILE A 150 8.87 13.36 -27.61
CA ILE A 150 8.97 11.96 -28.05
C ILE A 150 7.55 11.48 -28.36
N GLU A 151 7.32 11.02 -29.57
CA GLU A 151 5.97 10.67 -30.04
C GLU A 151 5.53 9.29 -29.54
N THR A 152 4.21 9.10 -29.48
CA THR A 152 3.63 7.78 -29.21
C THR A 152 4.14 6.76 -30.23
N GLY A 153 4.60 5.63 -29.72
CA GLY A 153 5.09 4.51 -30.50
C GLY A 153 6.60 4.52 -30.75
N GLN A 154 7.31 5.58 -30.35
CA GLN A 154 8.75 5.65 -30.47
C GLN A 154 9.43 4.73 -29.45
N ALA A 155 10.51 4.07 -29.87
CA ALA A 155 11.35 3.29 -28.97
C ALA A 155 12.20 4.21 -28.10
N ILE A 156 12.32 3.83 -26.84
CA ILE A 156 13.04 4.58 -25.83
C ILE A 156 13.91 3.65 -25.00
N ARG A 157 14.90 4.24 -24.34
CA ARG A 157 15.70 3.59 -23.30
C ARG A 157 15.65 4.40 -22.03
N VAL A 158 15.52 3.72 -20.90
CA VAL A 158 15.59 4.36 -19.59
C VAL A 158 17.03 4.77 -19.28
N ARG A 159 17.23 6.04 -18.95
CA ARG A 159 18.53 6.61 -18.54
C ARG A 159 18.64 6.78 -17.04
N ASP A 160 17.55 7.15 -16.38
CA ASP A 160 17.54 7.42 -14.95
C ASP A 160 16.13 7.22 -14.36
N VAL A 161 16.02 7.09 -13.04
CA VAL A 161 14.74 6.99 -12.31
C VAL A 161 14.79 7.86 -11.07
N LYS A 162 13.88 8.84 -10.96
CA LYS A 162 13.72 9.68 -9.75
C LYS A 162 12.26 9.73 -9.35
N ASP A 163 12.00 9.58 -8.05
CA ASP A 163 10.68 9.74 -7.43
C ASP A 163 9.55 9.07 -8.24
N ALA A 164 9.76 7.79 -8.58
CA ALA A 164 8.85 6.97 -9.37
C ALA A 164 8.67 7.35 -10.86
N ILE A 165 9.33 8.41 -11.36
CA ILE A 165 9.32 8.84 -12.77
C ILE A 165 10.57 8.30 -13.48
N VAL A 166 10.35 7.65 -14.63
CA VAL A 166 11.43 7.16 -15.50
C VAL A 166 11.87 8.25 -16.46
N PHE A 167 13.16 8.56 -16.50
CA PHE A 167 13.73 9.49 -17.47
C PHE A 167 14.26 8.71 -18.66
N VAL A 168 13.78 9.07 -19.85
CA VAL A 168 13.99 8.27 -21.07
C VAL A 168 14.57 9.11 -22.19
N SER A 169 15.42 8.50 -23.01
CA SER A 169 15.89 9.08 -24.28
C SER A 169 15.37 8.25 -25.45
N PRO A 170 15.14 8.84 -26.63
CA PRO A 170 14.92 8.07 -27.85
C PRO A 170 16.06 7.07 -28.08
N GLU A 171 15.71 5.90 -28.58
CA GLU A 171 16.68 4.93 -29.07
C GLU A 171 16.43 4.69 -30.55
N GLU A 172 17.49 4.85 -31.37
CA GLU A 172 17.42 4.45 -32.77
C GLU A 172 17.35 2.91 -32.82
N ILE A 173 16.20 2.41 -33.28
CA ILE A 173 15.95 0.99 -33.38
C ILE A 173 16.87 0.40 -34.46
N LYS A 174 17.99 -0.20 -34.05
CA LYS A 174 18.59 -1.30 -34.83
C LYS A 174 17.69 -2.50 -34.63
N GLU A 175 16.71 -2.68 -35.51
CA GLU A 175 15.74 -3.79 -35.56
C GLU A 175 15.67 -4.62 -34.27
N PHE A 176 14.95 -4.13 -33.27
CA PHE A 176 14.58 -4.96 -32.13
C PHE A 176 13.51 -5.94 -32.61
N LEU A 177 13.96 -7.08 -33.15
CA LEU A 177 13.12 -8.24 -33.33
C LEU A 177 12.59 -8.61 -31.94
N PRO A 178 11.25 -8.70 -31.74
CA PRO A 178 10.75 -9.27 -30.50
C PRO A 178 11.42 -10.65 -30.31
N PRO A 179 11.79 -11.04 -29.08
CA PRO A 179 12.27 -12.40 -28.86
C PRO A 179 11.21 -13.34 -29.41
N LEU A 180 11.61 -14.13 -30.41
CA LEU A 180 10.78 -15.07 -31.15
C LEU A 180 9.85 -15.78 -30.18
N GLU A 181 8.56 -15.81 -30.51
CA GLU A 181 7.53 -16.57 -29.79
C GLU A 181 8.12 -17.87 -29.27
N SER A 182 8.00 -18.08 -27.96
CA SER A 182 8.48 -19.29 -27.32
C SER A 182 7.86 -20.50 -28.03
N ARG A 183 8.70 -21.24 -28.76
CA ARG A 183 8.37 -22.59 -29.24
C ARG A 183 8.30 -23.53 -28.03
N TRP A 184 7.24 -23.42 -27.24
CA TRP A 184 6.87 -24.38 -26.22
C TRP A 184 5.37 -24.63 -26.37
N GLY A 185 5.02 -25.79 -26.94
CA GLY A 185 3.65 -26.31 -26.96
C GLY A 185 3.10 -26.70 -28.33
N LYS A 186 3.62 -27.76 -28.94
CA LYS A 186 2.80 -28.73 -29.66
C LYS A 186 2.92 -30.06 -28.94
#